data_AF-A0A1Z9KNM1-F1
#
_entry.id   AF-A0A1Z9KNM1-F1
#
_cell.length_a   1.000
_cell.length_b   1.000
_cell.length_c   1.000
_cell.angle_alpha   90.00
_cell.angle_beta   90.00
_cell.angle_gamma   90.00
#
_symmetry.space_group_name_H-M   'P 1'
#
loop_
_entity.id
_entity.type
_entity.pdbx_description
1 polymer ?
#
loop_
_entity_poly.entity_id
_entity_poly.type
_entity_poly.pdbx_seq_one_letter_code
_entity_poly.pdbx_strand_id
1 'polypeptide(L)'
;MKGYSQDLYILAFDHRGTITKGLLGVEGREPTEDESNKVNEMKNIIFDGFLKAKESGITGGDPAILVDETFGLDVQQKAKEMGIKFAAPVEKSGQKVFDFEYGDQFGEKINEIGADFVKILVRWNPDDDEETRVVQGSRIKQLSEWLTENDKKFLLEFLVPATEEQLASVGNDQARYDSEIRPMLAVKVVEE
;
A
#
# COMPACT_ATOMS: atom_id res chain seq x y z
N MET A 1 -18.65 9.23 -12.36
CA MET A 1 -17.67 8.19 -12.73
C MET A 1 -17.09 7.66 -11.44
N LYS A 2 -17.12 6.33 -11.19
CA LYS A 2 -16.46 5.74 -10.01
C LYS A 2 -14.99 5.57 -10.36
N GLY A 3 -14.09 6.24 -9.65
CA GLY A 3 -12.64 6.20 -9.89
C GLY A 3 -12.03 7.53 -10.32
N TYR A 4 -10.72 7.52 -10.54
CA TYR A 4 -9.94 8.66 -11.02
C TYR A 4 -9.96 8.71 -12.54
N SER A 5 -10.17 9.88 -13.13
CA SER A 5 -10.47 10.02 -14.56
C SER A 5 -9.25 10.38 -15.42
N GLN A 6 -8.08 10.53 -14.83
CA GLN A 6 -6.84 10.92 -15.52
C GLN A 6 -5.77 9.85 -15.27
N ASP A 7 -4.77 9.79 -16.13
CA ASP A 7 -3.60 8.95 -15.89
C ASP A 7 -2.87 9.44 -14.63
N LEU A 8 -2.44 8.51 -13.79
CA LEU A 8 -1.81 8.79 -12.50
C LEU A 8 -0.45 8.12 -12.46
N TYR A 9 0.60 8.92 -12.28
CA TYR A 9 1.98 8.43 -12.19
C TYR A 9 2.45 8.52 -10.75
N ILE A 10 2.24 7.44 -10.00
CA ILE A 10 2.55 7.35 -8.58
C ILE A 10 3.98 6.86 -8.37
N LEU A 11 4.79 7.63 -7.64
CA LEU A 11 6.02 7.12 -7.02
C LEU A 11 5.68 6.51 -5.66
N ALA A 12 5.73 5.18 -5.55
CA ALA A 12 5.41 4.47 -4.32
C ALA A 12 6.65 4.24 -3.45
N PHE A 13 6.57 4.66 -2.19
CA PHE A 13 7.60 4.50 -1.18
C PHE A 13 7.01 4.42 0.24
N ASP A 14 5.81 3.84 0.37
CA ASP A 14 5.08 3.56 1.63
C ASP A 14 5.62 2.34 2.40
N HIS A 15 6.72 1.76 1.95
CA HIS A 15 7.36 0.63 2.60
C HIS A 15 7.79 1.01 4.02
N ARG A 16 7.40 0.16 4.99
CA ARG A 16 7.76 0.28 6.41
C ARG A 16 8.72 -0.84 6.80
N GLY A 17 8.17 -2.03 7.10
CA GLY A 17 8.94 -3.19 7.57
C GLY A 17 10.07 -3.61 6.62
N THR A 18 9.88 -3.49 5.31
CA THR A 18 10.94 -3.82 4.33
C THR A 18 12.15 -2.88 4.43
N ILE A 19 11.94 -1.59 4.71
CA ILE A 19 13.03 -0.63 4.87
C ILE A 19 13.75 -0.86 6.20
N THR A 20 13.00 -0.97 7.30
CA THR A 20 13.58 -1.17 8.64
C THR A 20 14.33 -2.50 8.73
N LYS A 21 13.75 -3.59 8.22
CA LYS A 21 14.42 -4.89 8.16
C LYS A 21 15.58 -4.89 7.17
N GLY A 22 15.33 -4.52 5.92
CA GLY A 22 16.27 -4.70 4.82
C GLY A 22 17.47 -3.76 4.85
N LEU A 23 17.29 -2.51 5.31
CA LEU A 23 18.37 -1.52 5.32
C LEU A 23 18.94 -1.27 6.72
N LEU A 24 18.12 -1.38 7.77
CA LEU A 24 18.56 -1.08 9.15
C LEU A 24 18.77 -2.34 9.99
N GLY A 25 18.40 -3.54 9.51
CA GLY A 25 18.55 -4.79 10.25
C GLY A 25 17.63 -4.91 11.46
N VAL A 26 16.53 -4.15 11.48
CA VAL A 26 15.56 -4.18 12.58
C VAL A 26 14.64 -5.40 12.40
N GLU A 27 14.86 -6.41 13.23
CA GLU A 27 14.07 -7.65 13.22
C GLU A 27 13.53 -7.99 14.62
N GLY A 28 12.27 -8.40 14.68
CA GLY A 28 11.64 -8.87 15.93
C GLY A 28 11.39 -7.79 16.99
N ARG A 29 11.55 -6.51 16.63
CA ARG A 29 11.30 -5.36 17.50
C ARG A 29 10.87 -4.15 16.67
N GLU A 30 10.31 -3.16 17.34
CA GLU A 30 10.09 -1.84 16.76
C GLU A 30 11.44 -1.10 16.55
N PRO A 31 11.52 -0.23 15.53
CA PRO A 31 12.68 0.63 15.34
C PRO A 31 12.84 1.59 16.53
N THR A 32 14.08 1.94 16.86
CA THR A 32 14.37 3.04 17.79
C THR A 32 13.98 4.38 17.17
N GLU A 33 13.98 5.45 17.97
CA GLU A 33 13.77 6.81 17.47
C GLU A 33 14.79 7.17 16.38
N ASP A 34 16.08 6.90 16.62
CA ASP A 34 17.15 7.13 15.63
C ASP A 34 16.96 6.34 14.33
N GLU A 35 16.50 5.08 14.43
CA GLU A 35 16.21 4.26 13.26
C GLU A 35 14.98 4.78 12.50
N SER A 36 13.95 5.21 13.22
CA SER A 36 12.75 5.82 12.64
C SER A 36 13.09 7.14 11.92
N ASN A 37 13.94 7.98 12.52
CA ASN A 37 14.44 9.21 11.92
C ASN A 37 15.23 8.94 10.63
N LYS A 38 16.07 7.88 10.60
CA LYS A 38 16.77 7.48 9.37
C LYS A 38 15.81 7.08 8.25
N VAL A 39 14.74 6.34 8.55
CA VAL A 39 13.72 6.00 7.54
C VAL A 39 13.00 7.25 7.04
N ASN A 40 12.69 8.18 7.94
CA ASN A 40 12.11 9.48 7.58
C ASN A 40 13.02 10.30 6.64
N GLU A 41 14.31 10.39 6.95
CA GLU A 41 15.31 11.06 6.11
C GLU A 41 15.39 10.40 4.71
N MET A 42 15.40 9.07 4.64
CA MET A 42 15.40 8.35 3.37
C MET A 42 14.16 8.68 2.52
N LYS A 43 12.98 8.76 3.13
CA LYS A 43 11.73 9.12 2.43
C LYS A 43 11.74 10.56 1.94
N ASN A 44 12.34 11.47 2.69
CA ASN A 44 12.57 12.85 2.24
C ASN A 44 13.50 12.91 1.02
N ILE A 45 14.57 12.12 0.97
CA ILE A 45 15.45 12.04 -0.21
C ILE A 45 14.67 11.55 -1.45
N ILE A 46 13.79 10.56 -1.29
CA ILE A 46 12.92 10.09 -2.39
C ILE A 46 11.98 11.22 -2.84
N PHE A 47 11.38 11.95 -1.88
CA PHE A 47 10.51 13.08 -2.18
C PHE A 47 11.24 14.23 -2.90
N ASP A 48 12.46 14.57 -2.50
CA ASP A 48 13.30 15.55 -3.21
C ASP A 48 13.58 15.11 -4.66
N GLY A 49 13.81 13.80 -4.87
CA GLY A 49 13.93 13.22 -6.21
C GLY A 49 12.65 13.38 -7.03
N PHE A 50 11.48 13.13 -6.42
CA PHE A 50 10.18 13.35 -7.04
C PHE A 50 9.99 14.82 -7.43
N LEU A 51 10.33 15.77 -6.56
CA LEU A 51 10.22 17.20 -6.84
C LEU A 51 11.08 17.60 -8.05
N LYS A 52 12.33 17.15 -8.11
CA LYS A 52 13.22 17.40 -9.27
C LYS A 52 12.66 16.81 -10.56
N ALA A 53 12.09 15.61 -10.51
CA ALA A 53 11.45 14.99 -11.68
C ALA A 53 10.22 15.80 -12.13
N LYS A 54 9.38 16.25 -11.18
CA LYS A 54 8.22 17.11 -11.45
C LYS A 54 8.63 18.45 -12.08
N GLU A 55 9.67 19.10 -11.55
CA GLU A 55 10.23 20.35 -12.08
C GLU A 55 10.81 20.20 -13.49
N SER A 56 11.36 19.02 -13.81
CA SER A 56 11.88 18.69 -15.14
C SER A 56 10.78 18.46 -16.19
N GLY A 57 9.52 18.37 -15.76
CA GLY A 57 8.35 18.19 -16.61
C GLY A 57 7.94 16.72 -16.74
N ILE A 58 6.85 16.36 -16.07
CA ILE A 58 6.15 15.08 -16.26
C ILE A 58 4.95 15.34 -17.18
N THR A 59 4.90 14.64 -18.30
CA THR A 59 3.85 14.80 -19.33
C THR A 59 3.02 13.53 -19.46
N GLY A 60 1.71 13.65 -19.71
CA GLY A 60 0.82 12.52 -19.99
C GLY A 60 -0.07 12.08 -18.83
N GLY A 61 0.25 12.47 -17.59
CA GLY A 61 -0.53 12.12 -16.41
C GLY A 61 -0.16 12.97 -15.19
N ASP A 62 -0.95 12.82 -14.13
CA ASP A 62 -0.74 13.54 -12.88
C ASP A 62 0.35 12.88 -12.04
N PRO A 63 1.42 13.59 -11.68
CA PRO A 63 2.43 13.06 -10.78
C PRO A 63 1.89 13.03 -9.35
N ALA A 64 2.04 11.88 -8.70
CA ALA A 64 1.62 11.66 -7.33
C ALA A 64 2.64 10.83 -6.55
N ILE A 65 2.50 10.78 -5.23
CA ILE A 65 3.30 9.94 -4.34
C ILE A 65 2.40 8.98 -3.55
N LEU A 66 2.94 7.84 -3.14
CA LEU A 66 2.32 6.95 -2.15
C LEU A 66 3.30 6.78 -0.98
N VAL A 67 2.91 7.24 0.20
CA VAL A 67 3.79 7.32 1.37
C VAL A 67 2.98 7.04 2.65
N ASP A 68 3.54 6.25 3.57
CA ASP A 68 2.93 5.96 4.87
C ASP A 68 3.04 7.12 5.84
N GLU A 69 2.14 7.15 6.82
CA GLU A 69 2.19 8.13 7.88
C GLU A 69 3.36 7.89 8.84
N THR A 70 3.62 6.63 9.23
CA THR A 70 4.56 6.25 10.30
C THR A 70 5.93 6.91 10.14
N PHE A 71 6.49 6.90 8.94
CA PHE A 71 7.79 7.50 8.65
C PHE A 71 7.73 8.64 7.64
N GLY A 72 6.58 8.92 7.04
CA GLY A 72 6.43 9.89 5.96
C GLY A 72 5.43 11.01 6.24
N LEU A 73 5.01 11.20 7.49
CA LEU A 73 4.06 12.26 7.88
C LEU A 73 4.50 13.65 7.39
N ASP A 74 5.77 14.01 7.52
CA ASP A 74 6.27 15.31 7.08
C ASP A 74 6.23 15.45 5.54
N VAL A 75 6.48 14.36 4.81
CA VAL A 75 6.32 14.29 3.35
C VAL A 75 4.85 14.48 2.97
N GLN A 76 3.90 13.86 3.69
CA GLN A 76 2.47 14.06 3.46
C GLN A 76 2.06 15.53 3.70
N GLN A 77 2.58 16.16 4.75
CA GLN A 77 2.34 17.57 5.05
C GLN A 77 2.87 18.49 3.94
N LYS A 78 4.12 18.29 3.52
CA LYS A 78 4.72 19.02 2.38
C LYS A 78 3.93 18.81 1.09
N ALA A 79 3.51 17.58 0.80
CA ALA A 79 2.70 17.28 -0.38
C ALA A 79 1.39 18.07 -0.38
N LYS A 80 0.68 18.12 0.76
CA LYS A 80 -0.53 18.95 0.92
C LYS A 80 -0.24 20.44 0.67
N GLU A 81 0.79 20.99 1.32
CA GLU A 81 1.17 22.40 1.19
C GLU A 81 1.49 22.78 -0.27
N MET A 82 2.12 21.87 -1.00
CA MET A 82 2.52 22.06 -2.39
C MET A 82 1.45 21.68 -3.42
N GLY A 83 0.27 21.22 -2.97
CA GLY A 83 -0.79 20.72 -3.85
C GLY A 83 -0.36 19.50 -4.69
N ILE A 84 0.55 18.68 -4.17
CA ILE A 84 0.97 17.41 -4.78
C ILE A 84 -0.03 16.34 -4.35
N LYS A 85 -0.60 15.64 -5.34
CA LYS A 85 -1.50 14.52 -5.09
C LYS A 85 -0.76 13.40 -4.36
N PHE A 86 -1.41 12.80 -3.36
CA PHE A 86 -0.82 11.65 -2.70
C PHE A 86 -1.84 10.59 -2.28
N ALA A 87 -1.34 9.35 -2.24
CA ALA A 87 -2.00 8.21 -1.66
C ALA A 87 -1.41 7.90 -0.29
N ALA A 88 -2.23 7.40 0.63
CA ALA A 88 -1.78 6.96 1.95
C ALA A 88 -2.30 5.55 2.26
N PRO A 89 -1.44 4.62 2.72
CA PRO A 89 -1.85 3.31 3.20
C PRO A 89 -2.63 3.44 4.51
N VAL A 90 -3.63 2.60 4.72
CA VAL A 90 -4.39 2.50 5.99
C VAL A 90 -4.42 1.07 6.56
N GLU A 91 -3.73 0.14 5.92
CA GLU A 91 -3.51 -1.22 6.40
C GLU A 91 -2.35 -1.32 7.40
N LYS A 92 -2.39 -2.30 8.30
CA LYS A 92 -1.22 -2.72 9.07
C LYS A 92 -0.17 -3.35 8.16
N SER A 93 1.08 -2.89 8.28
CA SER A 93 2.18 -3.40 7.45
C SER A 93 2.51 -4.86 7.78
N GLY A 94 2.67 -5.67 6.72
CA GLY A 94 3.28 -7.00 6.82
C GLY A 94 2.39 -8.11 7.38
N GLN A 95 1.12 -7.85 7.68
CA GLN A 95 0.19 -8.86 8.19
C GLN A 95 -0.21 -9.86 7.10
N LYS A 96 -0.51 -11.10 7.50
CA LYS A 96 -1.08 -12.13 6.60
C LYS A 96 -2.54 -11.81 6.28
N VAL A 97 -3.30 -11.36 7.28
CA VAL A 97 -4.72 -11.01 7.17
C VAL A 97 -4.85 -9.50 7.24
N PHE A 98 -5.49 -8.90 6.24
CA PHE A 98 -5.76 -7.46 6.19
C PHE A 98 -6.45 -6.98 7.47
N ASP A 99 -5.89 -5.94 8.07
CA ASP A 99 -6.42 -5.27 9.25
C ASP A 99 -6.09 -3.77 9.16
N PHE A 100 -6.95 -2.95 9.75
CA PHE A 100 -6.79 -1.50 9.74
C PHE A 100 -5.69 -1.08 10.71
N GLU A 101 -4.80 -0.18 10.27
CA GLU A 101 -3.75 0.40 11.13
C GLU A 101 -4.36 1.05 12.38
N TYR A 102 -5.49 1.73 12.21
CA TYR A 102 -6.17 2.50 13.26
C TYR A 102 -7.44 1.83 13.79
N GLY A 103 -7.64 0.54 13.52
CA GLY A 103 -8.82 -0.22 13.95
C GLY A 103 -10.14 0.48 13.58
N ASP A 104 -11.06 0.57 14.54
CA ASP A 104 -12.38 1.18 14.35
C ASP A 104 -12.33 2.70 14.05
N GLN A 105 -11.20 3.36 14.30
CA GLN A 105 -11.00 4.80 14.05
C GLN A 105 -10.46 5.09 12.64
N PHE A 106 -10.42 4.11 11.74
CA PHE A 106 -9.86 4.28 10.39
C PHE A 106 -10.47 5.49 9.65
N GLY A 107 -11.78 5.74 9.81
CA GLY A 107 -12.47 6.84 9.13
C GLY A 107 -12.05 8.23 9.63
N GLU A 108 -11.89 8.39 10.95
CA GLU A 108 -11.36 9.62 11.55
C GLU A 108 -9.95 9.89 11.02
N LYS A 109 -9.14 8.83 10.98
CA LYS A 109 -7.76 8.95 10.55
C LYS A 109 -7.60 9.24 9.07
N ILE A 110 -8.43 8.65 8.20
CA ILE A 110 -8.45 9.00 6.77
C ILE A 110 -8.77 10.49 6.57
N ASN A 111 -9.69 11.05 7.37
CA ASN A 111 -10.03 12.46 7.29
C ASN A 111 -8.89 13.36 7.76
N GLU A 112 -8.19 12.98 8.84
CA GLU A 112 -7.00 13.68 9.34
C GLU A 112 -5.84 13.63 8.31
N ILE A 113 -5.55 12.44 7.78
CA ILE A 113 -4.52 12.24 6.76
C ILE A 113 -4.88 13.01 5.50
N GLY A 114 -6.16 13.10 5.10
CA GLY A 114 -6.58 13.96 4.00
C GLY A 114 -5.92 13.66 2.65
N ALA A 115 -5.60 12.38 2.39
CA ALA A 115 -5.03 11.93 1.11
C ALA A 115 -6.07 12.01 -0.02
N ASP A 116 -5.58 12.20 -1.25
CA ASP A 116 -6.42 12.11 -2.46
C ASP A 116 -6.91 10.68 -2.71
N PHE A 117 -6.07 9.71 -2.35
CA PHE A 117 -6.33 8.28 -2.51
C PHE A 117 -6.05 7.54 -1.20
N VAL A 118 -7.02 6.77 -0.74
CA VAL A 118 -6.83 5.82 0.35
C VAL A 118 -6.35 4.52 -0.25
N LYS A 119 -5.23 3.99 0.25
CA LYS A 119 -4.63 2.75 -0.24
C LYS A 119 -4.76 1.65 0.81
N ILE A 120 -5.01 0.42 0.37
CA ILE A 120 -4.74 -0.78 1.17
C ILE A 120 -3.98 -1.81 0.35
N LEU A 121 -3.20 -2.64 1.05
CA LEU A 121 -2.60 -3.86 0.52
C LEU A 121 -3.24 -5.07 1.20
N VAL A 122 -3.70 -6.02 0.39
CA VAL A 122 -4.32 -7.27 0.86
C VAL A 122 -3.54 -8.45 0.29
N ARG A 123 -3.16 -9.39 1.15
CA ARG A 123 -2.64 -10.70 0.72
C ARG A 123 -3.83 -11.62 0.50
N TRP A 124 -4.12 -11.93 -0.75
CA TRP A 124 -5.28 -12.72 -1.14
C TRP A 124 -4.86 -13.83 -2.09
N ASN A 125 -4.87 -15.07 -1.60
CA ASN A 125 -4.85 -16.23 -2.47
C ASN A 125 -6.28 -16.77 -2.59
N PRO A 126 -6.82 -16.95 -3.80
CA PRO A 126 -8.14 -17.55 -3.99
C PRO A 126 -8.29 -18.96 -3.38
N ASP A 127 -7.18 -19.64 -3.09
CA ASP A 127 -7.16 -20.97 -2.48
C ASP A 127 -6.85 -20.94 -0.96
N ASP A 128 -6.78 -19.74 -0.34
CA ASP A 128 -6.70 -19.61 1.13
C ASP A 128 -7.95 -20.22 1.82
N ASP A 129 -7.92 -20.40 3.14
CA ASP A 129 -9.11 -20.86 3.86
C ASP A 129 -10.27 -19.86 3.75
N GLU A 130 -11.50 -20.37 3.73
CA GLU A 130 -12.71 -19.57 3.54
C GLU A 130 -12.89 -18.52 4.64
N GLU A 131 -12.57 -18.87 5.88
CA GLU A 131 -12.68 -17.97 7.03
C GLU A 131 -11.80 -16.72 6.84
N THR A 132 -10.53 -16.91 6.45
CA THR A 132 -9.60 -15.81 6.14
C THR A 132 -10.14 -14.93 5.01
N ARG A 133 -10.61 -15.51 3.90
CA ARG A 133 -11.17 -14.74 2.79
C ARG A 133 -12.41 -13.94 3.22
N VAL A 134 -13.33 -14.54 3.98
CA VAL A 134 -14.55 -13.89 4.48
C VAL A 134 -14.19 -12.71 5.40
N VAL A 135 -13.25 -12.90 6.32
CA VAL A 135 -12.81 -11.83 7.24
C VAL A 135 -12.21 -10.67 6.44
N GLN A 136 -11.27 -10.93 5.54
CA GLN A 136 -10.65 -9.88 4.72
C GLN A 136 -11.68 -9.18 3.83
N GLY A 137 -12.54 -9.93 3.15
CA GLY A 137 -13.59 -9.41 2.27
C GLY A 137 -14.57 -8.50 3.02
N SER A 138 -14.96 -8.87 4.24
CA SER A 138 -15.84 -8.04 5.08
C SER A 138 -15.22 -6.68 5.43
N ARG A 139 -13.91 -6.65 5.73
CA ARG A 139 -13.18 -5.41 6.05
C ARG A 139 -12.95 -4.54 4.81
N ILE A 140 -12.63 -5.15 3.66
CA ILE A 140 -12.52 -4.44 2.38
C ILE A 140 -13.86 -3.80 2.02
N LYS A 141 -14.97 -4.54 2.18
CA LYS A 141 -16.33 -4.02 1.96
C LYS A 141 -16.64 -2.84 2.87
N GLN A 142 -16.37 -2.98 4.18
CA GLN A 142 -16.55 -1.90 5.15
C GLN A 142 -15.80 -0.63 4.75
N LEU A 143 -14.52 -0.75 4.36
CA LEU A 143 -13.74 0.39 3.89
C LEU A 143 -14.32 0.97 2.60
N SER A 144 -14.62 0.14 1.60
CA SER A 144 -15.13 0.58 0.31
C SER A 144 -16.48 1.32 0.43
N GLU A 145 -17.37 0.86 1.31
CA GLU A 145 -18.65 1.52 1.59
C GLU A 145 -18.40 2.88 2.22
N TRP A 146 -17.57 2.95 3.27
CA TRP A 146 -17.21 4.20 3.93
C TRP A 146 -16.56 5.21 2.97
N LEU A 147 -15.62 4.77 2.12
CA LEU A 147 -14.97 5.65 1.13
C LEU A 147 -15.96 6.18 0.10
N THR A 148 -16.93 5.37 -0.31
CA THR A 148 -17.99 5.78 -1.25
C THR A 148 -18.89 6.85 -0.63
N GLU A 149 -19.31 6.66 0.63
CA GLU A 149 -20.13 7.62 1.37
C GLU A 149 -19.43 8.97 1.61
N ASN A 150 -18.10 8.95 1.69
CA ASN A 150 -17.26 10.12 1.96
C ASN A 150 -16.55 10.69 0.71
N ASP A 151 -16.93 10.25 -0.49
CA ASP A 151 -16.34 10.63 -1.79
C ASP A 151 -14.80 10.54 -1.85
N LYS A 152 -14.23 9.54 -1.17
CA LYS A 152 -12.80 9.25 -1.20
C LYS A 152 -12.46 8.29 -2.34
N LYS A 153 -11.29 8.45 -2.94
CA LYS A 153 -10.79 7.53 -3.98
C LYS A 153 -10.07 6.35 -3.32
N PHE A 154 -10.25 5.17 -3.89
CA PHE A 154 -9.74 3.92 -3.34
C PHE A 154 -8.71 3.29 -4.26
N LEU A 155 -7.53 2.97 -3.72
CA LEU A 155 -6.47 2.21 -4.37
C LEU A 155 -6.33 0.87 -3.66
N LEU A 156 -6.75 -0.22 -4.32
CA LEU A 156 -6.70 -1.56 -3.78
C LEU A 156 -5.54 -2.33 -4.42
N GLU A 157 -4.57 -2.74 -3.62
CA GLU A 157 -3.42 -3.55 -4.04
C GLU A 157 -3.57 -4.98 -3.53
N PHE A 158 -3.59 -5.95 -4.46
CA PHE A 158 -3.56 -7.37 -4.11
C PHE A 158 -2.17 -7.95 -4.30
N LEU A 159 -1.67 -8.63 -3.26
CA LEU A 159 -0.58 -9.58 -3.38
C LEU A 159 -1.15 -11.00 -3.35
N VAL A 160 -0.69 -11.85 -4.24
CA VAL A 160 -1.12 -13.25 -4.34
C VAL A 160 0.05 -14.16 -3.94
N PRO A 161 0.36 -14.30 -2.64
CA PRO A 161 1.42 -15.20 -2.18
C PRO A 161 1.02 -16.65 -2.42
N ALA A 162 2.00 -17.53 -2.71
CA ALA A 162 1.74 -18.94 -2.89
C ALA A 162 1.23 -19.60 -1.61
N THR A 163 0.32 -20.56 -1.74
CA THR A 163 0.14 -21.58 -0.70
C THR A 163 1.32 -22.53 -0.67
N GLU A 164 1.50 -23.28 0.42
CA GLU A 164 2.55 -24.31 0.51
C GLU A 164 2.39 -25.36 -0.61
N GLU A 165 1.16 -25.74 -0.94
CA GLU A 165 0.86 -26.72 -1.99
C GLU A 165 1.19 -26.18 -3.39
N GLN A 166 0.82 -24.94 -3.68
CA GLN A 166 1.14 -24.28 -4.96
C GLN A 166 2.65 -24.15 -5.14
N LEU A 167 3.37 -23.75 -4.09
CA LEU A 167 4.83 -23.62 -4.14
C LEU A 167 5.51 -24.99 -4.30
N ALA A 168 5.02 -26.02 -3.59
CA ALA A 168 5.50 -27.40 -3.74
C ALA A 168 5.27 -27.95 -5.16
N SER A 169 4.16 -27.59 -5.82
CA SER A 169 3.84 -28.05 -7.19
C SER A 169 4.85 -27.59 -8.25
N VAL A 170 5.57 -26.50 -7.98
CA VAL A 170 6.66 -25.98 -8.84
C VAL A 170 8.06 -26.29 -8.29
N GLY A 171 8.17 -27.25 -7.36
CA GLY A 171 9.45 -27.67 -6.79
C GLY A 171 10.03 -26.69 -5.78
N ASN A 172 9.17 -25.92 -5.09
CA ASN A 172 9.54 -24.85 -4.17
C ASN A 172 10.32 -23.69 -4.80
N ASP A 173 10.12 -23.46 -6.10
CA ASP A 173 10.74 -22.36 -6.84
C ASP A 173 9.80 -21.17 -6.95
N GLN A 174 10.15 -20.07 -6.27
CA GLN A 174 9.37 -18.83 -6.27
C GLN A 174 9.27 -18.20 -7.67
N ALA A 175 10.31 -18.27 -8.48
CA ALA A 175 10.29 -17.68 -9.83
C ALA A 175 9.35 -18.46 -10.75
N ARG A 176 9.29 -19.78 -10.58
CA ARG A 176 8.32 -20.62 -11.29
C ARG A 176 6.89 -20.37 -10.82
N TYR A 177 6.65 -20.23 -9.51
CA TYR A 177 5.32 -19.83 -9.02
C TYR A 177 4.88 -18.49 -9.64
N ASP A 178 5.77 -17.50 -9.61
CA ASP A 178 5.50 -16.15 -10.09
C ASP A 178 5.19 -16.07 -11.59
N SER A 179 5.74 -16.99 -12.39
CA SER A 179 5.59 -17.01 -13.86
C SER A 179 4.57 -18.02 -14.37
N GLU A 180 4.38 -19.16 -13.70
CA GLU A 180 3.53 -20.27 -14.15
C GLU A 180 2.15 -20.28 -13.48
N ILE A 181 2.04 -19.84 -12.21
CA ILE A 181 0.81 -20.00 -11.40
C ILE A 181 0.18 -18.66 -11.03
N ARG A 182 0.96 -17.73 -10.45
CA ARG A 182 0.48 -16.45 -9.94
C ARG A 182 -0.35 -15.64 -10.95
N PRO A 183 -0.02 -15.60 -12.26
CA PRO A 183 -0.83 -14.84 -13.23
C PRO A 183 -2.28 -15.31 -13.31
N MET A 184 -2.53 -16.62 -13.27
CA MET A 184 -3.89 -17.17 -13.33
C MET A 184 -4.67 -16.90 -12.04
N LEU A 185 -4.01 -16.99 -10.89
CA LEU A 185 -4.60 -16.61 -9.61
C LEU A 185 -4.92 -15.12 -9.57
N ALA A 186 -4.04 -14.26 -10.07
CA ALA A 186 -4.27 -12.82 -10.12
C ALA A 186 -5.51 -12.44 -10.95
N VAL A 187 -5.77 -13.13 -12.07
CA VAL A 187 -7.02 -12.97 -12.83
C VAL A 187 -8.23 -13.33 -11.96
N LYS A 188 -8.19 -14.49 -11.29
CA LYS A 188 -9.27 -14.93 -10.39
C LYS A 188 -9.52 -13.92 -9.25
N VAL A 189 -8.48 -13.34 -8.66
CA VAL A 189 -8.62 -12.28 -7.63
C VAL A 189 -9.35 -11.05 -8.15
N VAL A 190 -9.14 -10.67 -9.41
CA VAL A 190 -9.81 -9.50 -10.01
C VAL A 190 -11.28 -9.79 -10.38
N GLU A 191 -11.63 -11.05 -10.61
CA GLU A 191 -12.99 -11.49 -10.95
C GLU A 191 -13.90 -11.67 -9.71
N GLU A 192 -13.32 -11.95 -8.54
CA GLU A 192 -14.02 -12.09 -7.25
C GLU A 192 -14.51 -10.75 -6.67
#